data_AF-A0A9P8TXM6-F1
#
_entry.id   AF-A0A9P8TXM6-F1
#
_cell.length_a   1.000
_cell.length_b   1.000
_cell.length_c   1.000
_cell.angle_alpha   90.00
_cell.angle_beta   90.00
_cell.angle_gamma   90.00
#
_symmetry.space_group_name_H-M   'P 1'
#
loop_
_entity.id
_entity.type
_entity.pdbx_description
1 polymer ?
#
loop_
_entity_poly.entity_id
_entity_poly.type
_entity_poly.pdbx_seq_one_letter_code
_entity_poly.pdbx_strand_id
1 'polypeptide(L)'
;MSVSIAPTETITSLSLIPDLDERSSERSSERSSEPELLGPSCIVQQKPVSVTLDGPAIFVLALGVVLVIHFLDSYLAEAVVSLIPIALLVHNDYHNFLSLGPGGTPSTVPGYIRITYLRMLALRDPFTAPTPDPDRVPKMGLLSGQALPYRAGPRPVVAGIAPQRQLDQHGSKRCYIALRRAMENLSAQSPSKFGTERSCIEKHGLALFARHPLQTNCQGEICHVHDSDHSMHMSLHPDDIKEILQKGWGQRHPLAWKGRFIQMPVSQDFVMIYAPRDEMELEIVCKIIGAAIWYTLAEDVTVNAK
;
A
#
# COMPACT_ATOMS: atom_id res chain seq x y z
N MET A 1 23.75 22.97 30.08
CA MET A 1 23.16 21.93 30.95
C MET A 1 23.06 20.66 30.12
N SER A 2 23.90 19.68 30.44
CA SER A 2 24.02 18.41 29.72
C SER A 2 23.08 17.40 30.34
N VAL A 3 22.31 16.67 29.51
CA VAL A 3 21.60 15.47 29.94
C VAL A 3 21.99 14.35 28.98
N SER A 4 22.90 13.52 29.48
CA SER A 4 23.27 12.22 28.91
C SER A 4 22.28 11.17 29.44
N ILE A 5 21.72 10.35 28.56
CA ILE A 5 21.00 9.13 28.94
C ILE A 5 21.57 7.98 28.11
N ALA A 6 22.20 7.04 28.80
CA ALA A 6 22.76 5.80 28.28
C ALA A 6 21.66 4.80 27.86
N PRO A 7 21.95 3.83 26.97
CA PRO A 7 21.00 2.80 26.58
C PRO A 7 20.91 1.70 27.64
N THR A 8 19.69 1.29 27.97
CA THR A 8 19.41 0.13 28.84
C THR A 8 19.29 -1.12 27.96
N GLU A 9 20.15 -2.11 28.21
CA GLU A 9 20.06 -3.44 27.61
C GLU A 9 18.80 -4.15 28.11
N THR A 10 17.99 -4.68 27.18
CA THR A 10 16.83 -5.51 27.53
C THR A 10 17.16 -6.98 27.26
N ILE A 11 17.14 -7.74 28.35
CA ILE A 11 17.32 -9.18 28.45
C ILE A 11 16.18 -9.90 27.72
N THR A 12 16.53 -10.79 26.80
CA THR A 12 15.59 -11.74 26.18
C THR A 12 15.18 -12.80 27.20
N SER A 13 13.96 -12.70 27.71
CA SER A 13 13.34 -13.75 28.52
C SER A 13 12.91 -14.92 27.61
N LEU A 14 13.64 -16.02 27.70
CA LEU A 14 13.27 -17.31 27.11
C LEU A 14 12.20 -17.96 28.02
N SER A 15 10.93 -17.96 27.60
CA SER A 15 9.89 -18.75 28.28
C SER A 15 9.76 -20.12 27.60
N LEU A 16 10.17 -21.15 28.33
CA LEU A 16 9.84 -22.55 28.08
C LEU A 16 8.32 -22.74 28.03
N ILE A 17 7.84 -23.60 27.12
CA ILE A 17 6.54 -24.29 27.23
C ILE A 17 6.83 -25.80 27.19
N PRO A 18 6.26 -26.60 28.11
CA PRO A 18 6.56 -28.01 28.23
C PRO A 18 5.80 -28.87 27.22
N ASP A 19 6.43 -29.97 26.82
CA ASP A 19 5.85 -31.10 26.10
C ASP A 19 4.63 -31.67 26.84
N LEU A 20 3.53 -31.86 26.12
CA LEU A 20 2.50 -32.83 26.45
C LEU A 20 2.10 -33.59 25.18
N ASP A 21 2.56 -34.83 25.12
CA ASP A 21 2.01 -35.89 24.29
C ASP A 21 0.53 -36.12 24.63
N GLU A 22 -0.34 -36.20 23.61
CA GLU A 22 -1.37 -37.24 23.57
C GLU A 22 -1.87 -37.49 22.14
N ARG A 23 -2.22 -38.75 21.89
CA ARG A 23 -2.29 -39.44 20.61
C ARG A 23 -3.75 -39.64 20.14
N SER A 24 -3.92 -39.74 18.82
CA SER A 24 -5.11 -40.22 18.06
C SER A 24 -6.29 -39.23 17.96
N SER A 25 -7.00 -39.05 16.83
CA SER A 25 -7.33 -39.95 15.72
C SER A 25 -7.76 -39.15 14.47
N GLU A 26 -7.85 -39.87 13.36
CA GLU A 26 -8.03 -39.44 11.97
C GLU A 26 -9.27 -38.56 11.69
N ARG A 27 -9.08 -37.47 10.93
CA ARG A 27 -10.04 -37.08 9.87
C ARG A 27 -9.36 -36.25 8.79
N SER A 28 -9.35 -36.81 7.59
CA SER A 28 -8.90 -36.24 6.34
C SER A 28 -9.90 -35.18 5.83
N SER A 29 -9.44 -33.94 5.69
CA SER A 29 -9.97 -33.00 4.68
C SER A 29 -8.89 -31.99 4.35
N GLU A 30 -8.72 -31.74 3.05
CA GLU A 30 -7.69 -30.93 2.40
C GLU A 30 -7.39 -29.62 3.14
N ARG A 31 -6.20 -29.56 3.73
CA ARG A 31 -5.65 -28.37 4.36
C ARG A 31 -4.86 -27.62 3.27
N SER A 32 -5.53 -26.71 2.57
CA SER A 32 -4.82 -25.72 1.77
C SER A 32 -3.85 -24.96 2.68
N SER A 33 -2.59 -24.97 2.28
CA SER A 33 -1.39 -24.44 2.88
C SER A 33 -1.54 -23.18 3.77
N GLU A 34 -1.82 -23.37 5.06
CA GLU A 34 -1.59 -22.37 6.12
C GLU A 34 -0.10 -22.03 6.44
N PRO A 35 0.94 -22.83 6.13
CA PRO A 35 2.29 -22.55 6.64
C PRO A 35 3.08 -21.47 5.86
N GLU A 36 2.65 -21.03 4.66
CA GLU A 36 3.33 -19.92 3.94
C GLU A 36 2.89 -18.53 4.41
N LEU A 37 1.78 -18.41 5.16
CA LEU A 37 1.27 -17.13 5.68
C LEU A 37 1.98 -16.66 6.98
N LEU A 38 3.05 -17.35 7.36
CA LEU A 38 3.81 -17.16 8.60
C LEU A 38 5.03 -16.23 8.43
N GLY A 39 5.24 -15.64 7.25
CA GLY A 39 6.24 -14.60 7.07
C GLY A 39 6.04 -13.45 8.07
N PRO A 40 7.11 -12.89 8.66
CA PRO A 40 6.99 -11.68 9.48
C PRO A 40 6.42 -10.56 8.60
N SER A 41 5.39 -9.87 9.11
CA SER A 41 4.92 -8.62 8.49
C SER A 41 6.11 -7.66 8.46
N CYS A 42 6.65 -7.42 7.27
CA CYS A 42 7.79 -6.54 7.09
C CYS A 42 7.33 -5.11 7.36
N ILE A 43 7.78 -4.52 8.47
CA ILE A 43 7.54 -3.12 8.76
C ILE A 43 8.33 -2.30 7.74
N VAL A 44 7.62 -1.71 6.78
CA VAL A 44 8.20 -0.83 5.78
C VAL A 44 8.56 0.49 6.44
N GLN A 45 9.86 0.78 6.56
CA GLN A 45 10.35 2.03 7.11
C GLN A 45 10.92 2.92 6.01
N GLN A 46 10.45 4.17 5.94
CA GLN A 46 11.04 5.22 5.10
C GLN A 46 12.02 6.03 5.95
N LYS A 47 13.26 6.17 5.47
CA LYS A 47 14.30 6.93 6.17
C LYS A 47 14.38 8.35 5.59
N PRO A 48 14.18 9.40 6.41
CA PRO A 48 14.44 10.75 5.95
C PRO A 48 15.93 10.92 5.66
N VAL A 49 16.25 11.78 4.71
CA VAL A 49 17.64 12.16 4.46
C VAL A 49 18.13 12.90 5.69
N SER A 50 19.11 12.31 6.38
CA SER A 50 19.77 12.92 7.52
C SER A 50 21.26 12.74 7.37
N VAL A 51 22.00 13.85 7.49
CA VAL A 51 23.46 13.85 7.49
C VAL A 51 23.88 14.41 8.83
N THR A 52 24.60 13.61 9.62
CA THR A 52 25.20 14.04 10.87
C THR A 52 26.66 14.35 10.59
N LEU A 53 27.08 15.58 10.88
CA LEU A 53 28.47 16.02 10.72
C LEU A 53 29.04 16.32 12.12
N ASP A 54 30.09 15.60 12.49
CA ASP A 54 30.86 15.92 13.69
C ASP A 54 31.91 17.01 13.41
N GLY A 55 32.56 17.52 14.46
CA GLY A 55 33.56 18.58 14.34
C GLY A 55 34.61 18.29 13.25
N PRO A 56 35.31 17.14 13.31
CA PRO A 56 36.27 16.75 12.28
C PRO A 56 35.67 16.67 10.86
N ALA A 57 34.49 16.09 10.69
CA ALA A 57 33.84 16.01 9.38
C ALA A 57 33.51 17.39 8.80
N ILE A 58 33.09 18.35 9.64
CA ILE A 58 32.85 19.73 9.21
C ILE A 58 34.15 20.36 8.70
N PHE A 59 35.26 20.21 9.44
CA PHE A 59 36.55 20.77 9.02
C PHE A 59 37.05 20.14 7.71
N VAL A 60 36.95 18.81 7.57
CA VAL A 60 37.37 18.09 6.36
C VAL A 60 36.50 18.50 5.16
N LEU A 61 35.18 18.59 5.33
CA LEU A 61 34.27 18.98 4.25
C LEU A 61 34.52 20.44 3.82
N ALA A 62 34.65 21.36 4.78
CA ALA A 62 34.93 22.76 4.49
C ALA A 62 36.27 22.94 3.77
N LEU A 63 37.34 22.28 4.26
CA LEU A 63 38.63 22.29 3.60
C LEU A 63 38.56 21.66 2.20
N GLY A 64 37.86 20.54 2.05
CA GLY A 64 37.65 19.87 0.77
C GLY A 64 36.95 20.76 -0.26
N VAL A 65 35.91 21.49 0.15
CA VAL A 65 35.22 22.46 -0.73
C VAL A 65 36.16 23.59 -1.14
N VAL A 66 36.94 24.15 -0.20
CA VAL A 66 37.94 25.19 -0.50
C VAL A 66 38.99 24.68 -1.50
N LEU A 67 39.50 23.48 -1.31
CA LEU A 67 40.46 22.86 -2.24
C LEU A 67 39.82 22.63 -3.62
N VAL A 68 38.58 22.13 -3.68
CA VAL A 68 37.87 21.93 -4.95
C VAL A 68 37.72 23.25 -5.70
N ILE A 69 37.32 24.32 -5.03
CA ILE A 69 37.15 25.65 -5.66
C ILE A 69 38.48 26.23 -6.13
N HIS A 70 39.58 26.00 -5.40
CA HIS A 70 40.88 26.58 -5.76
C HIS A 70 41.63 25.80 -6.85
N PHE A 71 41.45 24.48 -6.92
CA PHE A 71 42.26 23.62 -7.79
C PHE A 71 41.52 23.11 -9.03
N LEU A 72 40.18 23.14 -9.05
CA LEU A 72 39.40 22.77 -10.23
C LEU A 72 38.95 24.01 -11.00
N ASP A 73 38.68 23.84 -12.28
CA ASP A 73 37.96 24.82 -13.09
C ASP A 73 36.62 25.19 -12.45
N SER A 74 36.18 26.44 -12.57
CA SER A 74 34.97 26.95 -11.91
C SER A 74 33.74 26.12 -12.24
N TYR A 75 33.57 25.70 -13.50
CA TYR A 75 32.40 24.90 -13.89
C TYR A 75 32.45 23.49 -13.29
N LEU A 76 33.64 22.91 -13.15
CA LEU A 76 33.82 21.60 -12.55
C LEU A 76 33.62 21.65 -11.03
N ALA A 77 34.13 22.68 -10.36
CA ALA A 77 33.93 22.88 -8.94
C ALA A 77 32.44 23.05 -8.59
N GLU A 78 31.72 23.89 -9.35
CA GLU A 78 30.28 24.09 -9.21
C GLU A 78 29.49 22.79 -9.42
N ALA A 79 29.84 22.01 -10.44
CA ALA A 79 29.22 20.73 -10.72
C ALA A 79 29.42 19.74 -9.57
N VAL A 80 30.65 19.60 -9.04
CA VAL A 80 30.94 18.67 -7.94
C VAL A 80 30.16 19.05 -6.67
N VAL A 81 30.21 20.32 -6.27
CA VAL A 81 29.52 20.81 -5.07
C VAL A 81 28.01 20.61 -5.17
N SER A 82 27.44 20.79 -6.36
CA SER A 82 26.00 20.63 -6.60
C SER A 82 25.56 19.16 -6.75
N LEU A 83 26.38 18.32 -7.39
CA LEU A 83 26.03 16.93 -7.68
C LEU A 83 26.09 16.05 -6.43
N ILE A 84 26.97 16.33 -5.46
CA ILE A 84 27.11 15.50 -4.26
C ILE A 84 25.79 15.43 -3.46
N PRO A 85 25.14 16.55 -3.06
CA PRO A 85 23.84 16.50 -2.39
C PRO A 85 22.77 15.79 -3.23
N ILE A 86 22.72 16.05 -4.54
CA ILE A 86 21.76 15.41 -5.44
C ILE A 86 21.97 13.89 -5.46
N ALA A 87 23.21 13.43 -5.54
CA ALA A 87 23.55 12.01 -5.52
C ALA A 87 23.13 11.35 -4.20
N LEU A 88 23.34 12.03 -3.06
CA LEU A 88 22.88 11.54 -1.75
C LEU A 88 21.35 11.47 -1.66
N LEU A 89 20.63 12.47 -2.18
CA LEU A 89 19.17 12.47 -2.24
C LEU A 89 18.65 11.31 -3.10
N VAL A 90 19.21 11.13 -4.30
CA VAL A 90 18.83 10.04 -5.22
C VAL A 90 19.16 8.68 -4.62
N HIS A 91 20.31 8.53 -3.96
CA HIS A 91 20.69 7.30 -3.30
C HIS A 91 19.72 6.93 -2.17
N ASN A 92 19.39 7.90 -1.29
CA ASN A 92 18.43 7.68 -0.22
C ASN A 92 17.02 7.38 -0.76
N ASP A 93 16.55 8.13 -1.76
CA ASP A 93 15.23 7.89 -2.38
C ASP A 93 15.18 6.51 -3.06
N TYR A 94 16.26 6.08 -3.70
CA TYR A 94 16.36 4.74 -4.27
C TYR A 94 16.28 3.65 -3.20
N HIS A 95 16.99 3.80 -2.08
CA HIS A 95 16.89 2.86 -0.96
C HIS A 95 15.50 2.83 -0.32
N ASN A 96 14.86 3.99 -0.20
CA ASN A 96 13.47 4.10 0.24
C ASN A 96 12.50 3.45 -0.75
N PHE A 97 12.75 3.53 -2.05
CA PHE A 97 11.98 2.80 -3.06
C PHE A 97 12.15 1.28 -2.91
N LEU A 98 13.38 0.80 -2.71
CA LEU A 98 13.64 -0.62 -2.47
C LEU A 98 12.99 -1.12 -1.18
N SER A 99 12.93 -0.30 -0.12
CA SER A 99 12.35 -0.70 1.17
C SER A 99 10.83 -0.89 1.14
N LEU A 100 10.14 -0.33 0.14
CA LEU A 100 8.71 -0.59 -0.08
C LEU A 100 8.41 -2.05 -0.50
N GLY A 101 9.44 -2.79 -0.88
CA GLY A 101 9.35 -4.20 -1.27
C GLY A 101 8.94 -4.40 -2.73
N PRO A 102 8.58 -5.64 -3.11
CA PRO A 102 8.10 -5.94 -4.46
C PRO A 102 6.68 -5.39 -4.68
N GLY A 103 6.30 -5.14 -5.93
CA GLY A 103 4.97 -4.72 -6.33
C GLY A 103 4.81 -4.70 -7.86
N GLY A 104 3.84 -3.94 -8.37
CA GLY A 104 3.57 -3.87 -9.81
C GLY A 104 4.77 -3.40 -10.65
N THR A 105 5.60 -2.51 -10.09
CA THR A 105 6.87 -2.06 -10.68
C THR A 105 8.04 -2.80 -10.02
N PRO A 106 8.97 -3.39 -10.81
CA PRO A 106 10.10 -4.12 -10.26
C PRO A 106 11.03 -3.23 -9.42
N SER A 107 11.57 -3.76 -8.32
CA SER A 107 12.54 -3.11 -7.43
C SER A 107 13.95 -3.06 -8.05
N THR A 108 14.07 -2.49 -9.24
CA THR A 108 15.30 -2.36 -10.03
C THR A 108 15.57 -0.91 -10.39
N VAL A 109 16.78 -0.57 -10.86
CA VAL A 109 17.11 0.80 -11.29
C VAL A 109 16.18 1.30 -12.43
N PRO A 110 15.86 0.51 -13.48
CA PRO A 110 14.86 0.92 -14.46
C PRO A 110 13.46 1.15 -13.85
N GLY A 111 13.07 0.33 -12.87
CA GLY A 111 11.82 0.52 -12.12
C GLY A 111 11.80 1.85 -11.36
N TYR A 112 12.90 2.18 -10.68
CA TYR A 112 13.07 3.45 -9.99
C TYR A 112 12.94 4.65 -10.94
N ILE A 113 13.65 4.63 -12.08
CA ILE A 113 13.56 5.71 -13.09
C ILE A 113 12.11 5.89 -13.56
N ARG A 114 11.40 4.78 -13.82
CA ARG A 114 9.99 4.81 -14.20
C ARG A 114 9.12 5.45 -13.11
N ILE A 115 9.31 5.09 -11.84
CA ILE A 115 8.56 5.68 -10.73
C ILE A 115 8.88 7.15 -10.54
N THR A 116 10.14 7.56 -10.68
CA THR A 116 10.54 8.96 -10.60
C THR A 116 9.86 9.79 -11.67
N TYR A 117 9.77 9.28 -12.91
CA TYR A 117 9.01 9.94 -13.98
C TYR A 117 7.50 10.02 -13.66
N LEU A 118 6.90 8.91 -13.23
CA LEU A 118 5.47 8.86 -12.89
C LEU A 118 5.12 9.73 -11.67
N ARG A 119 6.05 9.92 -10.73
CA ARG A 119 5.88 10.78 -9.55
C ARG A 119 5.69 12.24 -9.94
N MET A 120 6.34 12.71 -11.01
CA MET A 120 6.13 14.06 -11.53
C MET A 120 4.71 14.28 -12.08
N LEU A 121 4.05 13.19 -12.44
CA LEU A 121 2.70 13.15 -12.99
C LEU A 121 1.66 12.75 -11.94
N ALA A 122 2.05 12.54 -10.68
CA ALA A 122 1.13 12.10 -9.63
C ALA A 122 0.12 13.20 -9.27
N LEU A 123 -1.06 12.78 -8.82
CA LEU A 123 -2.05 13.63 -8.18
C LEU A 123 -1.41 14.37 -7.01
N ARG A 124 -1.62 15.70 -6.98
CA ARG A 124 -1.18 16.55 -5.87
C ARG A 124 -2.05 16.37 -4.63
N ASP A 125 -3.35 16.14 -4.84
CA ASP A 125 -4.32 15.90 -3.78
C ASP A 125 -4.99 14.52 -3.98
N PRO A 126 -4.64 13.51 -3.16
CA PRO A 126 -5.27 12.20 -3.20
C PRO A 126 -6.60 12.14 -2.43
N PHE A 127 -7.06 13.25 -1.83
CA PHE A 127 -8.25 13.29 -0.96
C PHE A 127 -9.46 13.99 -1.59
N THR A 128 -9.37 14.39 -2.86
CA THR A 128 -10.52 14.87 -3.64
C THR A 128 -11.02 13.78 -4.58
N ALA A 129 -12.30 13.42 -4.47
CA ALA A 129 -12.94 12.41 -5.34
C ALA A 129 -13.01 12.88 -6.81
N PRO A 130 -12.94 11.96 -7.79
CA PRO A 130 -13.22 12.29 -9.20
C PRO A 130 -14.70 12.64 -9.40
N THR A 131 -15.03 13.25 -10.53
CA THR A 131 -16.42 13.53 -10.90
C THR A 131 -17.08 12.28 -11.49
N PRO A 132 -18.33 11.94 -11.08
CA PRO A 132 -19.10 10.87 -11.70
C PRO A 132 -19.25 11.05 -13.22
N ASP A 133 -19.17 9.96 -13.95
CA ASP A 133 -19.46 9.90 -15.38
C ASP A 133 -20.93 9.48 -15.58
N PRO A 134 -21.82 10.35 -16.08
CA PRO A 134 -23.26 10.08 -16.14
C PRO A 134 -23.63 8.91 -17.06
N ASP A 135 -22.76 8.57 -18.01
CA ASP A 135 -22.97 7.48 -18.96
C ASP A 135 -22.46 6.14 -18.43
N ARG A 136 -21.76 6.14 -17.29
CA ARG A 136 -21.26 4.92 -16.65
C ARG A 136 -22.34 4.26 -15.79
N VAL A 137 -22.47 2.96 -15.95
CA VAL A 137 -23.21 2.09 -15.02
C VAL A 137 -22.21 1.58 -13.99
N PRO A 138 -22.57 1.33 -12.71
CA PRO A 138 -23.77 1.88 -12.06
C PRO A 138 -23.72 3.41 -11.98
N LYS A 139 -24.89 4.05 -12.02
CA LYS A 139 -25.01 5.53 -12.02
C LYS A 139 -24.73 6.19 -10.66
N MET A 140 -24.75 5.39 -9.60
CA MET A 140 -24.60 5.84 -8.21
C MET A 140 -23.79 4.82 -7.43
N GLY A 141 -23.08 5.32 -6.43
CA GLY A 141 -22.35 4.50 -5.46
C GLY A 141 -23.27 3.85 -4.43
N LEU A 142 -22.87 2.65 -3.98
CA LEU A 142 -23.63 1.85 -3.01
C LEU A 142 -23.64 2.49 -1.62
N LEU A 143 -22.53 3.12 -1.23
CA LEU A 143 -22.32 3.73 0.09
C LEU A 143 -22.96 5.11 0.20
N SER A 144 -23.35 5.75 -0.90
CA SER A 144 -24.04 7.05 -0.84
C SER A 144 -25.37 6.98 -0.08
N GLY A 145 -26.03 5.82 -0.08
CA GLY A 145 -27.23 5.54 0.71
C GLY A 145 -26.97 4.89 2.08
N GLN A 146 -25.73 4.50 2.37
CA GLN A 146 -25.31 3.80 3.59
C GLN A 146 -24.10 4.50 4.20
N ALA A 147 -24.33 5.57 4.95
CA ALA A 147 -23.27 6.39 5.52
C ALA A 147 -22.30 5.55 6.35
N LEU A 148 -21.01 5.66 6.04
CA LEU A 148 -19.97 4.99 6.81
C LEU A 148 -19.69 5.77 8.11
N PRO A 149 -19.35 5.08 9.22
CA PRO A 149 -18.86 5.76 10.40
C PRO A 149 -17.51 6.43 10.09
N TYR A 150 -17.16 7.47 10.84
CA TYR A 150 -15.82 8.04 10.78
C TYR A 150 -14.81 7.04 11.31
N ARG A 151 -13.69 6.88 10.60
CA ARG A 151 -12.57 6.09 11.08
C ARG A 151 -11.89 6.83 12.23
N ALA A 152 -11.64 6.12 13.33
CA ALA A 152 -11.05 6.71 14.52
C ALA A 152 -9.56 7.03 14.33
N GLY A 153 -9.16 8.25 14.70
CA GLY A 153 -7.76 8.71 14.68
C GLY A 153 -7.35 9.40 13.36
N PRO A 154 -6.07 9.79 13.26
CA PRO A 154 -5.52 10.39 12.05
C PRO A 154 -5.46 9.36 10.91
N ARG A 155 -5.38 9.85 9.67
CA ARG A 155 -5.13 8.97 8.52
C ARG A 155 -3.74 8.33 8.64
N PRO A 156 -3.59 7.07 8.19
CA PRO A 156 -2.29 6.46 8.05
C PRO A 156 -1.35 7.22 7.12
N VAL A 157 -0.07 7.16 7.42
CA VAL A 157 0.99 7.64 6.55
C VAL A 157 1.19 6.63 5.43
N VAL A 158 1.21 7.11 4.19
CA VAL A 158 1.38 6.28 3.00
C VAL A 158 2.57 6.80 2.19
N ALA A 159 3.38 5.89 1.67
CA ALA A 159 4.49 6.20 0.79
C ALA A 159 4.49 5.33 -0.46
N GLY A 160 5.22 5.80 -1.48
CA GLY A 160 5.31 5.14 -2.77
C GLY A 160 4.13 5.45 -3.69
N ILE A 161 4.24 4.91 -4.91
CA ILE A 161 3.24 5.04 -5.97
C ILE A 161 2.99 3.66 -6.58
N ALA A 162 4.05 2.93 -6.91
CA ALA A 162 3.96 1.53 -7.31
C ALA A 162 5.30 0.86 -7.00
N PRO A 163 5.43 0.08 -5.90
CA PRO A 163 4.40 -0.19 -4.90
C PRO A 163 3.99 1.07 -4.10
N GLN A 164 2.75 1.07 -3.60
CA GLN A 164 2.24 2.03 -2.61
C GLN A 164 2.02 1.27 -1.29
N ARG A 165 2.48 1.84 -0.17
CA ARG A 165 2.49 1.17 1.14
C ARG A 165 1.99 2.06 2.27
N GLN A 166 1.23 1.47 3.17
CA GLN A 166 0.84 2.05 4.44
C GLN A 166 1.98 1.82 5.44
N LEU A 167 2.52 2.89 6.03
CA LEU A 167 3.73 2.86 6.86
C LEU A 167 3.46 2.73 8.35
N ASP A 168 2.24 3.07 8.79
CA ASP A 168 1.81 3.00 10.17
C ASP A 168 0.38 2.45 10.28
N GLN A 169 -0.13 2.29 11.49
CA GLN A 169 -1.48 1.78 11.75
C GLN A 169 -1.79 0.46 11.01
N HIS A 170 -0.79 -0.43 10.94
CA HIS A 170 -0.89 -1.70 10.21
C HIS A 170 -2.09 -2.53 10.67
N GLY A 171 -2.71 -3.24 9.73
CA GLY A 171 -3.88 -4.07 10.03
C GLY A 171 -3.51 -5.27 10.90
N SER A 172 -4.47 -5.73 11.68
CA SER A 172 -4.33 -6.95 12.48
C SER A 172 -4.14 -8.17 11.57
N LYS A 173 -3.16 -9.03 11.88
CA LYS A 173 -2.95 -10.31 11.16
C LYS A 173 -4.22 -11.17 11.15
N ARG A 174 -5.00 -11.15 12.24
CA ARG A 174 -6.28 -11.85 12.33
C ARG A 174 -7.30 -11.28 11.33
N CYS A 175 -7.41 -9.95 11.25
CA CYS A 175 -8.31 -9.31 10.29
C CYS A 175 -7.88 -9.56 8.85
N TYR A 176 -6.58 -9.56 8.57
CA TYR A 176 -6.01 -9.90 7.28
C TYR A 176 -6.36 -11.33 6.83
N ILE A 177 -6.17 -12.33 7.72
CA ILE A 177 -6.53 -13.72 7.45
C ILE A 177 -8.05 -13.85 7.21
N ALA A 178 -8.85 -13.23 8.07
CA ALA A 178 -10.31 -13.26 7.96
C ALA A 178 -10.79 -12.64 6.64
N LEU A 179 -10.18 -11.53 6.21
CA LEU A 179 -10.48 -10.87 4.95
C LEU A 179 -10.16 -11.77 3.74
N ARG A 180 -8.98 -12.40 3.72
CA ARG A 180 -8.60 -13.33 2.65
C ARG A 180 -9.56 -14.51 2.56
N ARG A 181 -9.90 -15.11 3.70
CA ARG A 181 -10.89 -16.18 3.78
C ARG A 181 -12.27 -15.72 3.29
N ALA A 182 -12.68 -14.49 3.60
CA ALA A 182 -13.95 -13.94 3.11
C ALA A 182 -13.98 -13.86 1.57
N MET A 183 -12.88 -13.43 0.94
CA MET A 183 -12.74 -13.37 -0.52
C MET A 183 -12.74 -14.76 -1.15
N GLU A 184 -12.00 -15.71 -0.58
CA GLU A 184 -11.95 -17.11 -1.03
C GLU A 184 -13.33 -17.78 -0.89
N ASN A 185 -14.00 -17.58 0.25
CA ASN A 185 -15.34 -18.10 0.49
C ASN A 185 -16.36 -17.53 -0.50
N LEU A 186 -16.29 -16.23 -0.81
CA LEU A 186 -17.17 -15.62 -1.81
C LEU A 186 -16.96 -16.25 -3.19
N SER A 187 -15.71 -16.50 -3.59
CA SER A 187 -15.39 -17.19 -4.83
C SER A 187 -15.89 -18.64 -4.83
N ALA A 188 -15.74 -19.37 -3.73
CA ALA A 188 -16.21 -20.74 -3.60
C ALA A 188 -17.75 -20.84 -3.62
N GLN A 189 -18.46 -19.87 -3.04
CA GLN A 189 -19.93 -19.83 -3.03
C GLN A 189 -20.52 -19.46 -4.39
N SER A 190 -19.82 -18.67 -5.20
CA SER A 190 -20.29 -18.20 -6.51
C SER A 190 -19.19 -18.30 -7.57
N PRO A 191 -18.73 -19.53 -7.90
CA PRO A 191 -17.57 -19.74 -8.77
C PRO A 191 -17.81 -19.32 -10.22
N SER A 192 -19.07 -19.23 -10.65
CA SER A 192 -19.46 -18.70 -11.96
C SER A 192 -19.32 -17.18 -12.07
N LYS A 193 -19.27 -16.47 -10.94
CA LYS A 193 -19.19 -15.00 -10.89
C LYS A 193 -17.82 -14.51 -10.45
N PHE A 194 -17.23 -15.18 -9.46
CA PHE A 194 -16.02 -14.72 -8.79
C PHE A 194 -14.88 -15.74 -8.87
N GLY A 195 -13.65 -15.23 -8.91
CA GLY A 195 -12.42 -16.00 -8.81
C GLY A 195 -11.46 -15.33 -7.83
N THR A 196 -10.56 -16.10 -7.21
CA THR A 196 -9.42 -15.55 -6.46
C THR A 196 -8.11 -16.00 -7.07
N GLU A 197 -7.23 -15.04 -7.38
CA GLU A 197 -5.89 -15.30 -7.92
C GLU A 197 -4.90 -14.24 -7.42
N ARG A 198 -3.65 -14.32 -7.87
CA ARG A 198 -2.65 -13.27 -7.64
C ARG A 198 -3.04 -11.99 -8.37
N SER A 199 -2.93 -10.83 -7.72
CA SER A 199 -3.23 -9.53 -8.37
C SER A 199 -2.42 -9.35 -9.65
N CYS A 200 -3.05 -8.81 -10.69
CA CYS A 200 -2.37 -8.46 -11.93
C CYS A 200 -1.80 -7.03 -11.90
N ILE A 201 -2.38 -6.15 -11.07
CA ILE A 201 -1.87 -4.78 -10.84
C ILE A 201 -0.64 -4.83 -9.95
N GLU A 202 -0.77 -5.41 -8.76
CA GLU A 202 0.30 -5.48 -7.78
C GLU A 202 1.30 -6.59 -8.08
N LYS A 203 0.89 -7.56 -8.90
CA LYS A 203 1.66 -8.77 -9.18
C LYS A 203 2.04 -9.53 -7.92
N HIS A 204 1.37 -9.31 -6.79
CA HIS A 204 1.57 -9.96 -5.49
C HIS A 204 0.25 -9.88 -4.71
N GLY A 205 0.12 -10.62 -3.61
CA GLY A 205 -1.10 -10.63 -2.81
C GLY A 205 -2.29 -11.36 -3.44
N LEU A 206 -3.28 -11.66 -2.61
CA LEU A 206 -4.56 -12.22 -3.04
C LEU A 206 -5.45 -11.13 -3.63
N ALA A 207 -6.05 -11.43 -4.77
CA ALA A 207 -7.02 -10.58 -5.43
C ALA A 207 -8.33 -11.32 -5.71
N LEU A 208 -9.43 -10.58 -5.62
CA LEU A 208 -10.77 -11.03 -6.01
C LEU A 208 -11.06 -10.51 -7.42
N PHE A 209 -11.52 -11.40 -8.30
CA PHE A 209 -11.83 -11.12 -9.70
C PHE A 209 -13.30 -11.40 -9.99
N ALA A 210 -13.88 -10.55 -10.84
CA ALA A 210 -15.15 -10.80 -11.52
C ALA A 210 -14.89 -11.52 -12.85
N ARG A 211 -15.67 -12.58 -13.15
CA ARG A 211 -15.59 -13.30 -14.43
C ARG A 211 -16.22 -12.53 -15.60
N HIS A 212 -17.27 -11.78 -15.33
CA HIS A 212 -18.02 -11.01 -16.33
C HIS A 212 -18.21 -9.55 -15.89
N PRO A 213 -17.11 -8.79 -15.75
CA PRO A 213 -17.16 -7.41 -15.27
C PRO A 213 -17.86 -6.49 -16.29
N LEU A 214 -18.68 -5.56 -15.81
CA LEU A 214 -19.23 -4.48 -16.64
C LEU A 214 -18.15 -3.41 -16.93
N GLN A 215 -17.16 -3.30 -16.04
CA GLN A 215 -16.06 -2.34 -16.08
C GLN A 215 -14.77 -3.11 -15.83
N THR A 216 -13.84 -3.03 -16.77
CA THR A 216 -12.60 -3.78 -16.68
C THR A 216 -11.50 -2.93 -16.09
N ASN A 217 -11.04 -3.31 -14.90
CA ASN A 217 -9.68 -3.01 -14.46
C ASN A 217 -8.92 -4.31 -14.41
N CYS A 218 -7.85 -4.41 -15.20
CA CYS A 218 -6.93 -5.54 -15.19
C CYS A 218 -7.64 -6.91 -15.12
N GLN A 219 -8.33 -7.29 -16.21
CA GLN A 219 -9.05 -8.58 -16.32
C GLN A 219 -10.19 -8.79 -15.30
N GLY A 220 -10.77 -7.72 -14.75
CA GLY A 220 -11.90 -7.80 -13.81
C GLY A 220 -11.48 -7.88 -12.35
N GLU A 221 -10.27 -7.44 -12.02
CA GLU A 221 -9.81 -7.33 -10.63
C GLU A 221 -10.69 -6.32 -9.86
N ILE A 222 -11.41 -6.81 -8.85
CA ILE A 222 -12.28 -6.00 -7.99
C ILE A 222 -11.44 -5.34 -6.90
N CYS A 223 -10.68 -6.15 -6.17
CA CYS A 223 -9.77 -5.69 -5.12
C CYS A 223 -8.60 -6.66 -4.92
N HIS A 224 -7.50 -6.15 -4.39
CA HIS A 224 -6.39 -6.97 -3.93
C HIS A 224 -5.84 -6.48 -2.59
N VAL A 225 -5.35 -7.41 -1.79
CA VAL A 225 -4.83 -7.14 -0.45
C VAL A 225 -3.30 -7.30 -0.45
N HIS A 226 -2.60 -6.32 0.12
CA HIS A 226 -1.15 -6.37 0.29
C HIS A 226 -0.76 -7.34 1.40
N ASP A 227 0.21 -8.22 1.13
CA ASP A 227 0.75 -9.14 2.14
C ASP A 227 1.59 -8.42 3.21
N SER A 228 2.16 -7.24 2.89
CA SER A 228 3.11 -6.53 3.75
C SER A 228 2.46 -5.68 4.84
N ASP A 229 1.47 -4.87 4.47
CA ASP A 229 0.83 -3.88 5.35
C ASP A 229 -0.68 -4.11 5.56
N HIS A 230 -1.24 -5.10 4.87
CA HIS A 230 -2.67 -5.49 4.89
C HIS A 230 -3.64 -4.40 4.39
N SER A 231 -3.13 -3.33 3.79
CA SER A 231 -3.95 -2.39 3.03
C SER A 231 -4.35 -3.02 1.70
N MET A 232 -5.23 -2.36 0.95
CA MET A 232 -5.76 -2.91 -0.28
C MET A 232 -6.02 -1.84 -1.31
N HIS A 233 -5.99 -2.25 -2.57
CA HIS A 233 -6.48 -1.42 -3.65
C HIS A 233 -7.73 -2.01 -4.28
N MET A 234 -8.58 -1.12 -4.76
CA MET A 234 -9.81 -1.45 -5.46
C MET A 234 -10.27 -0.26 -6.29
N SER A 235 -11.27 -0.52 -7.12
CA SER A 235 -11.96 0.53 -7.87
C SER A 235 -13.37 0.71 -7.33
N LEU A 236 -13.78 1.96 -7.13
CA LEU A 236 -15.08 2.30 -6.55
C LEU A 236 -15.81 3.30 -7.42
N HIS A 237 -17.13 3.40 -7.27
CA HIS A 237 -17.87 4.50 -7.89
C HIS A 237 -17.42 5.85 -7.30
N PRO A 238 -17.34 6.95 -8.07
CA PRO A 238 -16.92 8.26 -7.54
C PRO A 238 -17.68 8.76 -6.30
N ASP A 239 -18.96 8.41 -6.16
CA ASP A 239 -19.74 8.69 -4.94
C ASP A 239 -19.23 7.92 -3.72
N ASP A 240 -18.86 6.65 -3.90
CA ASP A 240 -18.31 5.80 -2.84
C ASP A 240 -16.90 6.26 -2.47
N ILE A 241 -16.10 6.68 -3.47
CA ILE A 241 -14.81 7.32 -3.26
C ILE A 241 -14.99 8.56 -2.38
N LYS A 242 -15.97 9.41 -2.69
CA LYS A 242 -16.26 10.60 -1.88
C LYS A 242 -16.57 10.24 -0.43
N GLU A 243 -17.40 9.23 -0.19
CA GLU A 243 -17.75 8.78 1.15
C GLU A 243 -16.53 8.25 1.91
N ILE A 244 -15.75 7.31 1.35
CA ILE A 244 -14.57 6.74 2.04
C ILE A 244 -13.51 7.80 2.32
N LEU A 245 -13.34 8.77 1.41
CA LEU A 245 -12.39 9.87 1.59
C LEU A 245 -12.86 10.76 2.72
N GLN A 246 -14.12 11.19 2.74
CA GLN A 246 -14.66 12.04 3.80
C GLN A 246 -14.62 11.37 5.18
N LYS A 247 -14.85 10.05 5.24
CA LYS A 247 -14.92 9.30 6.49
C LYS A 247 -13.59 8.77 7.00
N GLY A 248 -12.50 8.88 6.23
CA GLY A 248 -11.17 8.50 6.71
C GLY A 248 -10.72 7.08 6.37
N TRP A 249 -11.42 6.38 5.47
CA TRP A 249 -11.19 4.96 5.18
C TRP A 249 -10.14 4.69 4.10
N GLY A 250 -9.78 5.70 3.32
CA GLY A 250 -8.78 5.54 2.28
C GLY A 250 -8.26 6.84 1.68
N GLN A 251 -7.50 6.69 0.61
CA GLN A 251 -7.01 7.77 -0.25
C GLN A 251 -6.97 7.31 -1.71
N ARG A 252 -7.00 8.23 -2.66
CA ARG A 252 -6.81 7.87 -4.07
C ARG A 252 -5.39 7.41 -4.33
N HIS A 253 -5.24 6.51 -5.30
CA HIS A 253 -3.93 6.15 -5.78
C HIS A 253 -3.30 7.36 -6.51
N PRO A 254 -2.01 7.68 -6.33
CA PRO A 254 -1.41 8.89 -6.91
C PRO A 254 -1.49 8.96 -8.45
N LEU A 255 -1.55 7.81 -9.12
CA LEU A 255 -1.75 7.73 -10.58
C LEU A 255 -3.21 7.58 -11.02
N ALA A 256 -4.18 7.64 -10.10
CA ALA A 256 -5.59 7.50 -10.42
C ALA A 256 -6.19 8.77 -11.00
N TRP A 257 -5.73 9.20 -12.16
CA TRP A 257 -6.29 10.36 -12.87
C TRP A 257 -6.24 10.16 -14.37
N LYS A 258 -7.08 10.92 -15.09
CA LYS A 258 -7.18 10.85 -16.54
C LYS A 258 -6.74 12.16 -17.15
N GLY A 259 -5.69 12.11 -17.97
CA GLY A 259 -5.24 13.23 -18.80
C GLY A 259 -5.83 13.17 -20.20
N ARG A 260 -5.89 14.31 -20.89
CA ARG A 260 -6.30 14.36 -22.30
C ARG A 260 -5.30 13.68 -23.23
N PHE A 261 -4.00 13.79 -22.92
CA PHE A 261 -2.90 13.30 -23.76
C PHE A 261 -2.04 12.24 -23.08
N ILE A 262 -2.25 12.00 -21.79
CA ILE A 262 -1.47 11.07 -20.99
C ILE A 262 -2.44 10.09 -20.34
N GLN A 263 -2.25 8.80 -20.64
CA GLN A 263 -2.98 7.72 -20.03
C GLN A 263 -2.17 7.16 -18.87
N MET A 264 -2.77 7.16 -17.68
CA MET A 264 -2.19 6.54 -16.49
C MET A 264 -2.37 5.01 -16.51
N PRO A 265 -1.50 4.26 -15.81
CA PRO A 265 -1.54 2.79 -15.80
C PRO A 265 -2.71 2.22 -14.98
N VAL A 266 -3.39 3.03 -14.18
CA VAL A 266 -4.52 2.63 -13.33
C VAL A 266 -5.73 3.50 -13.63
N SER A 267 -6.93 3.00 -13.28
CA SER A 267 -8.17 3.77 -13.44
C SER A 267 -8.15 5.04 -12.58
N GLN A 268 -8.89 6.07 -13.03
CA GLN A 268 -9.11 7.29 -12.26
C GLN A 268 -9.87 7.05 -10.94
N ASP A 269 -10.55 5.91 -10.85
CA ASP A 269 -11.38 5.51 -9.72
C ASP A 269 -10.64 4.56 -8.76
N PHE A 270 -9.34 4.39 -8.98
CA PHE A 270 -8.51 3.48 -8.20
C PHE A 270 -8.11 4.12 -6.86
N VAL A 271 -8.40 3.42 -5.78
CA VAL A 271 -8.17 3.90 -4.41
C VAL A 271 -7.36 2.89 -3.61
N MET A 272 -6.74 3.38 -2.55
CA MET A 272 -6.16 2.60 -1.48
C MET A 272 -7.09 2.67 -0.27
N ILE A 273 -7.56 1.52 0.21
CA ILE A 273 -8.29 1.39 1.47
C ILE A 273 -7.29 0.96 2.54
N TYR A 274 -7.36 1.63 3.69
CA TYR A 274 -6.45 1.36 4.78
C TYR A 274 -6.73 0.01 5.44
N ALA A 275 -5.68 -0.59 6.00
CA ALA A 275 -5.75 -1.89 6.63
C ALA A 275 -6.68 -1.88 7.87
N PRO A 276 -7.58 -2.87 8.05
CA PRO A 276 -8.44 -2.95 9.23
C PRO A 276 -7.65 -3.32 10.49
N ARG A 277 -7.78 -2.50 11.54
CA ARG A 277 -7.07 -2.67 12.81
C ARG A 277 -7.74 -3.70 13.73
N ASP A 278 -9.07 -3.78 13.68
CA ASP A 278 -9.91 -4.62 14.53
C ASP A 278 -11.11 -5.18 13.74
N GLU A 279 -11.98 -5.93 14.43
CA GLU A 279 -13.15 -6.56 13.82
C GLU A 279 -14.21 -5.54 13.36
N MET A 280 -14.35 -4.40 14.03
CA MET A 280 -15.29 -3.36 13.63
C MET A 280 -14.82 -2.71 12.33
N GLU A 281 -13.54 -2.40 12.20
CA GLU A 281 -12.97 -1.91 10.94
C GLU A 281 -13.07 -2.94 9.82
N LEU A 282 -12.87 -4.23 10.14
CA LEU A 282 -13.00 -5.31 9.17
C LEU A 282 -14.42 -5.37 8.57
N GLU A 283 -15.46 -5.24 9.39
CA GLU A 283 -16.85 -5.19 8.90
C GLU A 283 -17.09 -4.01 7.95
N ILE A 284 -16.52 -2.84 8.24
CA ILE A 284 -16.63 -1.68 7.36
C ILE A 284 -15.86 -1.90 6.05
N VAL A 285 -14.66 -2.47 6.13
CA VAL A 285 -13.87 -2.83 4.94
C VAL A 285 -14.62 -3.83 4.06
N CYS A 286 -15.30 -4.82 4.64
CA CYS A 286 -16.14 -5.75 3.88
C CYS A 286 -17.29 -5.04 3.15
N LYS A 287 -17.93 -4.02 3.77
CA LYS A 287 -18.93 -3.19 3.08
C LYS A 287 -18.34 -2.41 1.91
N ILE A 288 -17.12 -1.88 2.07
CA ILE A 288 -16.41 -1.19 0.99
C ILE A 288 -16.07 -2.15 -0.16
N ILE A 289 -15.70 -3.41 0.13
CA ILE A 289 -15.52 -4.43 -0.91
C ILE A 289 -16.86 -4.72 -1.61
N GLY A 290 -17.97 -4.79 -0.89
CA GLY A 290 -19.31 -4.88 -1.49
C GLY A 290 -19.59 -3.73 -2.47
N ALA A 291 -19.18 -2.50 -2.12
CA ALA A 291 -19.27 -1.35 -3.02
C ALA A 291 -18.36 -1.47 -4.26
N ALA A 292 -17.19 -2.10 -4.12
CA ALA A 292 -16.32 -2.41 -5.27
C ALA A 292 -16.92 -3.48 -6.18
N ILE A 293 -17.60 -4.48 -5.62
CA ILE A 293 -18.35 -5.49 -6.38
C ILE A 293 -19.51 -4.81 -7.13
N TRP A 294 -20.29 -3.98 -6.44
CA TRP A 294 -21.35 -3.18 -7.03
C TRP A 294 -20.83 -2.32 -8.19
N TYR A 295 -19.70 -1.64 -7.98
CA TYR A 295 -19.10 -0.84 -9.03
C TYR A 295 -18.65 -1.67 -10.24
N THR A 296 -18.21 -2.92 -10.03
CA THR A 296 -17.66 -3.80 -11.08
C THR A 296 -18.72 -4.65 -11.82
N LEU A 297 -19.84 -4.94 -11.15
CA LEU A 297 -20.86 -5.88 -11.65
C LEU A 297 -22.29 -5.32 -11.65
N ALA A 298 -22.53 -4.19 -10.98
CA ALA A 298 -23.88 -3.68 -10.66
C ALA A 298 -24.75 -4.70 -9.90
N GLU A 299 -24.12 -5.56 -9.10
CA GLU A 299 -24.78 -6.51 -8.21
C GLU A 299 -24.46 -6.18 -6.75
N ASP A 300 -25.48 -6.19 -5.90
CA ASP A 300 -25.31 -6.01 -4.46
C ASP A 300 -24.96 -7.35 -3.80
N VAL A 301 -23.76 -7.42 -3.24
CA VAL A 301 -23.22 -8.63 -2.63
C VAL A 301 -22.72 -8.28 -1.23
N THR A 302 -23.25 -8.98 -0.23
CA THR A 302 -22.77 -8.86 1.14
C THR A 302 -21.53 -9.72 1.33
N VAL A 303 -20.40 -9.08 1.64
CA VAL A 303 -19.17 -9.76 2.02
C VAL A 303 -19.14 -9.90 3.54
N ASN A 304 -18.97 -11.11 4.05
CA ASN A 304 -18.87 -11.38 5.48
C ASN A 304 -17.56 -12.10 5.80
N ALA A 305 -16.82 -11.57 6.78
CA ALA A 305 -15.58 -12.16 7.27
C ALA A 305 -15.75 -13.02 8.54
N LYS A 306 -16.98 -13.18 9.02
CA LYS A 306 -17.38 -14.08 10.12
C LYS A 306 -17.97 -15.38 9.60
#